data_AF-A0A0F9MZX2-F1
#
_entry.id   AF-A0A0F9MZX2-F1
#
_cell.length_a   1.000
_cell.length_b   1.000
_cell.length_c   1.000
_cell.angle_alpha   90.00
_cell.angle_beta   90.00
_cell.angle_gamma   90.00
#
_symmetry.space_group_name_H-M   'P 1'
#
loop_
_entity.id
_entity.type
_entity.pdbx_description
1 polymer ?
#
loop_
_entity_poly.entity_id
_entity_poly.type
_entity_poly.pdbx_seq_one_letter_code
_entity_poly.pdbx_strand_id
1 'polypeptide(L)'
;MASDETSALKELDEELEQNENIYGDLKVIYRPHPWRQGKNDFNISDFKHVELDMQIKDHYLQSINKMKIDLDFQPSIDYYPAILGNALFIVASLTTMALEALIMEKKVLLIVYDDGQNFFNTPKNAFMYCEHFRGIEKLNGFVFCKEKSRLRDQFREIYVNMSRDGFKSIKSDLSYFLFNDNREYQKRLFDAIEYVMKSN
;
A
#
# COMPACT_ATOMS: atom_id res chain seq x y z
N MET A 1 -11.05 6.25 5.54
CA MET A 1 -10.84 5.28 6.64
C MET A 1 -9.53 5.64 7.30
N ALA A 2 -9.49 5.80 8.62
CA ALA A 2 -8.23 5.89 9.35
C ALA A 2 -7.99 4.52 9.98
N SER A 3 -7.04 3.76 9.44
CA SER A 3 -6.55 2.53 10.03
C SER A 3 -5.49 2.82 11.08
N ASP A 4 -5.33 1.95 12.08
CA ASP A 4 -4.21 2.01 13.03
C ASP A 4 -2.88 1.57 12.37
N GLU A 5 -2.32 2.48 11.59
CA GLU A 5 -1.01 2.29 10.94
C GLU A 5 0.12 2.27 11.96
N THR A 6 0.00 3.02 13.07
CA THR A 6 1.06 3.16 14.08
C THR A 6 1.31 1.83 14.78
N SER A 7 0.26 1.10 15.17
CA SER A 7 0.49 -0.19 15.82
C SER A 7 1.03 -1.23 14.86
N ALA A 8 0.63 -1.23 13.59
CA ALA A 8 1.24 -2.09 12.58
C ALA A 8 2.75 -1.80 12.42
N LEU A 9 3.13 -0.52 12.37
CA LEU A 9 4.54 -0.13 12.29
C LEU A 9 5.35 -0.59 13.50
N LYS A 10 4.77 -0.54 14.72
CA LYS A 10 5.44 -1.02 15.94
C LYS A 10 5.72 -2.52 15.87
N GLU A 11 4.75 -3.30 15.41
CA GLU A 11 4.93 -4.74 15.21
C GLU A 11 6.06 -5.05 14.21
N LEU A 12 6.15 -4.27 13.12
CA LEU A 12 7.19 -4.45 12.12
C LEU A 12 8.56 -3.99 12.61
N ASP A 13 8.65 -2.87 13.32
CA ASP A 13 9.91 -2.36 13.89
C ASP A 13 10.48 -3.34 14.92
N GLU A 14 9.63 -3.86 15.80
CA GLU A 14 10.02 -4.89 16.77
C GLU A 14 10.44 -6.21 16.09
N GLU A 15 9.76 -6.61 15.03
CA GLU A 15 10.12 -7.79 14.24
C GLU A 15 11.52 -7.67 13.62
N LEU A 16 11.85 -6.49 13.08
CA LEU A 16 13.18 -6.22 12.51
C LEU A 16 14.26 -6.20 13.60
N GLU A 17 13.99 -5.51 14.71
CA GLU A 17 14.90 -5.41 15.85
C GLU A 17 15.21 -6.77 16.49
N GLN A 18 14.19 -7.61 16.68
CA GLN A 18 14.35 -8.91 17.35
C GLN A 18 15.01 -9.97 16.46
N ASN A 19 15.14 -9.72 15.15
CA ASN A 19 15.58 -10.71 14.17
C ASN A 19 16.59 -10.13 13.17
N GLU A 20 17.52 -9.30 13.64
CA GLU A 20 18.59 -8.71 12.81
C GLU A 20 19.37 -9.76 12.00
N ASN A 21 19.52 -10.98 12.52
CA ASN A 21 20.19 -12.09 11.83
C ASN A 21 19.44 -12.59 10.58
N ILE A 22 18.15 -12.27 10.46
CA ILE A 22 17.33 -12.59 9.29
C ILE A 22 17.31 -11.39 8.34
N TYR A 23 17.10 -10.19 8.87
CA TYR A 23 16.76 -9.02 8.08
C TYR A 23 17.96 -8.13 7.72
N GLY A 24 19.07 -8.23 8.43
CA GLY A 24 20.23 -7.37 8.24
C GLY A 24 19.90 -5.89 8.46
N ASP A 25 20.16 -5.06 7.46
CA ASP A 25 19.93 -3.61 7.46
C ASP A 25 18.58 -3.19 6.87
N LEU A 26 17.63 -4.13 6.73
CA LEU A 26 16.30 -3.85 6.17
C LEU A 26 15.60 -2.70 6.92
N LYS A 27 15.06 -1.76 6.15
CA LYS A 27 14.25 -0.65 6.65
C LYS A 27 12.84 -0.68 6.07
N VAL A 28 11.89 -0.14 6.84
CA VAL A 28 10.53 0.16 6.42
C VAL A 28 10.45 1.64 6.05
N ILE A 29 10.12 1.94 4.80
CA ILE A 29 9.80 3.30 4.39
C ILE A 29 8.29 3.52 4.62
N TYR A 30 7.96 4.25 5.68
CA TYR A 30 6.61 4.61 6.02
C TYR A 30 6.16 5.84 5.23
N ARG A 31 5.08 5.67 4.46
CA ARG A 31 4.47 6.73 3.66
C ARG A 31 3.05 7.03 4.15
N PRO A 32 2.84 7.98 5.09
CA PRO A 32 1.49 8.38 5.51
C PRO A 32 0.66 8.98 4.38
N HIS A 33 -0.67 8.94 4.52
CA HIS A 33 -1.57 9.64 3.61
C HIS A 33 -1.26 11.17 3.61
N PRO A 34 -1.14 11.83 2.45
CA PRO A 34 -0.78 13.25 2.37
C PRO A 34 -1.67 14.17 3.22
N TRP A 35 -2.98 13.89 3.22
CA TRP A 35 -3.97 14.67 3.98
C TRP A 35 -4.45 13.97 5.26
N ARG A 36 -3.58 13.18 5.91
CA ARG A 36 -3.97 12.44 7.12
C ARG A 36 -4.58 13.40 8.16
N GLN A 37 -5.77 13.04 8.65
CA GLN A 37 -6.48 13.78 9.69
C GLN A 37 -6.39 13.02 11.02
N GLY A 38 -6.25 13.75 12.14
CA GLY A 38 -6.35 13.17 13.49
C GLY A 38 -5.18 13.52 14.41
N LYS A 39 -5.36 13.25 15.72
CA LYS A 39 -4.26 13.30 16.70
C LYS A 39 -3.29 12.16 16.41
N ASN A 40 -2.00 12.47 16.27
CA ASN A 40 -0.97 11.49 16.00
C ASN A 40 -0.30 11.03 17.30
N ASP A 41 -0.46 9.75 17.61
CA ASP A 41 0.45 9.02 18.50
C ASP A 41 1.68 8.50 17.74
N PHE A 42 1.82 8.87 16.46
CA PHE A 42 2.99 8.53 15.65
C PHE A 42 4.11 9.53 15.89
N ASN A 43 5.22 9.05 16.47
CA ASN A 43 6.47 9.78 16.57
C ASN A 43 7.58 8.92 15.97
N ILE A 44 8.25 9.43 14.93
CA ILE A 44 9.29 8.69 14.22
C ILE A 44 10.47 8.30 15.13
N SER A 45 10.73 9.06 16.21
CA SER A 45 11.80 8.71 17.15
C SER A 45 11.53 7.43 17.94
N ASP A 46 10.30 6.93 17.92
CA ASP A 46 9.91 5.71 18.63
C ASP A 46 10.27 4.44 17.83
N PHE A 47 10.81 4.59 16.62
CA PHE A 47 11.11 3.51 15.69
C PHE A 47 12.60 3.49 15.32
N LYS A 48 13.20 2.31 15.22
CA LYS A 48 14.64 2.12 14.88
C LYS A 48 14.86 1.75 13.41
N HIS A 49 13.89 1.09 12.81
CA HIS A 49 13.94 0.52 11.47
C HIS A 49 12.88 1.11 10.54
N VAL A 50 12.09 2.08 11.01
CA VAL A 50 11.15 2.85 10.20
C VAL A 50 11.73 4.21 9.84
N GLU A 51 11.65 4.58 8.58
CA GLU A 51 11.95 5.92 8.09
C GLU A 51 10.72 6.54 7.43
N LEU A 52 10.55 7.86 7.57
CA LEU A 52 9.52 8.58 6.81
C LEU A 52 9.97 8.76 5.36
N ASP A 53 9.06 8.51 4.44
CA ASP A 53 9.23 8.81 3.02
C ASP A 53 9.65 10.28 2.82
N MET A 54 10.81 10.47 2.18
CA MET A 54 11.44 11.78 2.00
C MET A 54 10.52 12.81 1.34
N GLN A 55 9.67 12.40 0.39
CA GLN A 55 8.83 13.32 -0.36
C GLN A 55 7.75 13.96 0.51
N ILE A 56 7.24 13.21 1.49
CA ILE A 56 6.10 13.65 2.31
C ILE A 56 6.49 13.96 3.75
N LYS A 57 7.71 13.62 4.16
CA LYS A 57 8.23 13.80 5.52
C LYS A 57 8.00 15.20 6.06
N ASP A 58 8.45 16.23 5.35
CA ASP A 58 8.37 17.61 5.85
C ASP A 58 6.93 18.10 5.94
N HIS A 59 6.12 17.77 4.93
CA HIS A 59 4.69 18.10 4.93
C HIS A 59 3.97 17.41 6.10
N TYR A 60 4.23 16.13 6.29
CA TYR A 60 3.65 15.34 7.36
C TYR A 60 4.03 15.89 8.75
N LEU A 61 5.32 16.13 9.01
CA LEU A 61 5.79 16.68 10.28
C LEU A 61 5.23 18.09 10.53
N GLN A 62 5.09 18.92 9.50
CA GLN A 62 4.43 20.22 9.62
C GLN A 62 2.95 20.11 9.94
N SER A 63 2.23 19.16 9.33
CA SER A 63 0.80 18.95 9.57
C SER A 63 0.52 18.57 11.03
N ILE A 64 1.41 17.77 11.62
CA ILE A 64 1.38 17.39 13.05
C ILE A 64 1.59 18.61 13.93
N ASN A 65 2.67 19.35 13.69
CA ASN A 65 3.07 20.48 14.54
C ASN A 65 2.08 21.64 14.47
N LYS A 66 1.48 21.89 13.30
CA LYS A 66 0.55 23.00 13.08
C LYS A 66 -0.91 22.63 13.34
N MET A 67 -1.22 21.36 13.60
CA MET A 67 -2.58 20.81 13.62
C MET A 67 -3.45 21.27 12.43
N LYS A 68 -2.80 21.48 11.28
CA LYS A 68 -3.44 22.00 10.07
C LYS A 68 -3.01 21.14 8.89
N ILE A 69 -4.00 20.62 8.18
CA ILE A 69 -3.79 19.90 6.93
C ILE A 69 -3.68 20.93 5.81
N ASP A 70 -2.63 20.82 5.04
CA ASP A 70 -2.50 21.56 3.79
C ASP A 70 -3.00 20.64 2.67
N LEU A 71 -4.19 20.96 2.15
CA LEU A 71 -4.89 20.19 1.12
C LEU A 71 -4.31 20.45 -0.28
N ASP A 72 -3.47 21.47 -0.44
CA ASP A 72 -2.85 21.81 -1.72
C ASP A 72 -1.60 20.98 -1.99
N PHE A 73 -1.06 20.33 -0.95
CA PHE A 73 0.08 19.45 -1.12
C PHE A 73 -0.30 18.20 -1.91
N GLN A 74 0.42 18.00 -3.00
CA GLN A 74 0.33 16.84 -3.86
C GLN A 74 1.73 16.27 -4.08
N PRO A 75 1.98 15.01 -3.72
CA PRO A 75 3.25 14.37 -4.02
C PRO A 75 3.46 14.26 -5.54
N SER A 76 4.72 14.39 -6.00
CA SER A 76 5.06 14.18 -7.41
C SER A 76 4.71 12.76 -7.85
N ILE A 77 4.02 12.67 -9.00
CA ILE A 77 3.57 11.42 -9.62
C ILE A 77 4.78 10.55 -10.03
N ASP A 78 5.86 11.16 -10.52
CA ASP A 78 7.03 10.45 -11.03
C ASP A 78 7.82 9.73 -9.92
N TYR A 79 7.59 10.09 -8.65
CA TYR A 79 8.23 9.45 -7.51
C TYR A 79 7.62 8.07 -7.19
N TYR A 80 6.32 7.87 -7.46
CA TYR A 80 5.61 6.65 -7.10
C TYR A 80 6.18 5.38 -7.78
N PRO A 81 6.44 5.37 -9.10
CA PRO A 81 7.07 4.23 -9.75
C PRO A 81 8.45 3.92 -9.17
N ALA A 82 9.23 4.96 -8.81
CA ALA A 82 10.56 4.78 -8.27
C ALA A 82 10.53 4.12 -6.87
N ILE A 83 9.65 4.58 -5.97
CA ILE A 83 9.57 3.99 -4.63
C ILE A 83 9.00 2.58 -4.65
N LEU A 84 7.93 2.33 -5.43
CA LEU A 84 7.35 0.99 -5.57
C LEU A 84 8.33 0.02 -6.25
N GLY A 85 9.00 0.46 -7.31
CA GLY A 85 9.94 -0.36 -8.08
C GLY A 85 11.19 -0.76 -7.30
N ASN A 86 11.66 0.09 -6.38
CA ASN A 86 12.84 -0.20 -5.55
C ASN A 86 12.51 -0.91 -4.23
N ALA A 87 11.24 -0.98 -3.82
CA ALA A 87 10.85 -1.74 -2.65
C ALA A 87 11.05 -3.25 -2.88
N LEU A 88 11.42 -3.98 -1.82
CA LEU A 88 11.47 -5.44 -1.83
C LEU A 88 10.06 -6.04 -1.93
N PHE A 89 9.14 -5.52 -1.13
CA PHE A 89 7.71 -5.81 -1.11
C PHE A 89 6.98 -4.67 -0.41
N ILE A 90 5.66 -4.64 -0.52
CA ILE A 90 4.82 -3.58 0.03
C ILE A 90 3.99 -4.10 1.19
N VAL A 91 3.82 -3.29 2.23
CA VAL A 91 2.80 -3.48 3.26
C VAL A 91 1.81 -2.34 3.13
N ALA A 92 0.52 -2.65 2.94
CA ALA A 92 -0.50 -1.65 2.68
C ALA A 92 -1.86 -2.05 3.28
N SER A 93 -2.75 -1.09 3.45
CA SER A 93 -4.17 -1.34 3.61
C SER A 93 -4.84 -1.54 2.23
N LEU A 94 -6.16 -1.57 2.17
CA LEU A 94 -6.90 -1.66 0.90
C LEU A 94 -6.84 -0.32 0.15
N THR A 95 -5.96 -0.25 -0.85
CA THR A 95 -5.73 0.95 -1.67
C THR A 95 -5.40 0.56 -3.11
N THR A 96 -5.62 1.46 -4.07
CA THR A 96 -5.19 1.29 -5.47
C THR A 96 -3.67 1.14 -5.58
N MET A 97 -2.91 1.73 -4.64
CA MET A 97 -1.45 1.57 -4.56
C MET A 97 -1.02 0.11 -4.42
N ALA A 98 -1.86 -0.74 -3.81
CA ALA A 98 -1.57 -2.18 -3.72
C ALA A 98 -1.64 -2.85 -5.09
N LEU A 99 -2.61 -2.46 -5.93
CA LEU A 99 -2.72 -2.96 -7.30
C LEU A 99 -1.57 -2.44 -8.16
N GLU A 100 -1.18 -1.18 -8.00
CA GLU A 100 -0.03 -0.58 -8.69
C GLU A 100 1.28 -1.27 -8.32
N ALA A 101 1.45 -1.69 -7.06
CA ALA A 101 2.59 -2.49 -6.64
C ALA A 101 2.65 -3.84 -7.37
N LEU A 102 1.51 -4.48 -7.64
CA LEU A 102 1.47 -5.70 -8.46
C LEU A 102 1.90 -5.46 -9.91
N ILE A 103 1.55 -4.31 -10.49
CA ILE A 103 2.02 -3.92 -11.84
C ILE A 103 3.56 -3.87 -11.86
N MET A 104 4.17 -3.40 -10.77
CA MET A 104 5.62 -3.35 -10.56
C MET A 104 6.21 -4.69 -10.11
N GLU A 105 5.45 -5.79 -10.21
CA GLU A 105 5.85 -7.14 -9.82
C GLU A 105 6.30 -7.21 -8.35
N LYS A 106 5.63 -6.47 -7.46
CA LYS A 106 5.89 -6.52 -6.02
C LYS A 106 4.83 -7.34 -5.32
N LYS A 107 5.24 -8.17 -4.36
CA LYS A 107 4.30 -8.77 -3.41
C LYS A 107 3.74 -7.69 -2.49
N VAL A 108 2.49 -7.85 -2.07
CA VAL A 108 1.85 -6.94 -1.13
C VAL A 108 1.27 -7.73 0.05
N LEU A 109 1.70 -7.37 1.26
CA LEU A 109 1.05 -7.75 2.50
C LEU A 109 -0.09 -6.76 2.78
N LEU A 110 -1.32 -7.21 2.57
CA LEU A 110 -2.53 -6.43 2.79
C LEU A 110 -3.02 -6.57 4.23
N ILE A 111 -3.01 -5.47 4.98
CA ILE A 111 -3.59 -5.39 6.31
C ILE A 111 -5.11 -5.27 6.18
N VAL A 112 -5.82 -6.35 6.54
CA VAL A 112 -7.28 -6.46 6.46
C VAL A 112 -7.89 -6.98 7.78
N TYR A 113 -7.13 -6.92 8.88
CA TYR A 113 -7.64 -7.23 10.21
C TYR A 113 -8.47 -6.10 10.79
N ASP A 114 -9.21 -6.42 11.85
CA ASP A 114 -9.89 -5.43 12.68
C ASP A 114 -8.87 -4.78 13.61
N ASP A 115 -8.69 -3.46 13.49
CA ASP A 115 -7.76 -2.70 14.30
C ASP A 115 -8.37 -2.14 15.59
N GLY A 116 -9.66 -2.43 15.84
CA GLY A 116 -10.38 -1.99 17.04
C GLY A 116 -10.68 -0.49 17.09
N GLN A 117 -10.32 0.29 16.07
CA GLN A 117 -10.48 1.75 16.09
C GLN A 117 -11.88 2.19 15.64
N ASN A 118 -12.54 1.47 14.72
CA ASN A 118 -13.79 1.92 14.11
C ASN A 118 -14.76 0.78 13.76
N PHE A 119 -15.81 0.54 14.58
CA PHE A 119 -16.76 -0.57 14.40
C PHE A 119 -17.35 -0.72 12.98
N PHE A 120 -17.63 0.39 12.29
CA PHE A 120 -18.26 0.38 10.96
C PHE A 120 -17.25 0.48 9.80
N ASN A 121 -16.04 0.99 10.04
CA ASN A 121 -15.13 1.45 8.98
C ASN A 121 -13.72 0.85 9.13
N THR A 122 -13.65 -0.45 9.44
CA THR A 122 -12.40 -1.20 9.56
C THR A 122 -11.91 -1.70 8.20
N PRO A 123 -10.59 -1.93 8.03
CA PRO A 123 -10.05 -2.65 6.88
C PRO A 123 -10.73 -4.00 6.65
N LYS A 124 -11.06 -4.72 7.72
CA LYS A 124 -11.81 -5.98 7.68
C LYS A 124 -13.18 -5.84 7.01
N ASN A 125 -13.99 -4.86 7.44
CA ASN A 125 -15.32 -4.65 6.88
C ASN A 125 -15.24 -4.18 5.42
N ALA A 126 -14.27 -3.31 5.12
CA ALA A 126 -13.99 -2.89 3.75
C ALA A 126 -13.73 -4.09 2.84
N PHE A 127 -12.82 -4.97 3.27
CA PHE A 127 -12.47 -6.20 2.53
C PHE A 127 -13.67 -7.13 2.33
N MET A 128 -14.49 -7.32 3.37
CA MET A 128 -15.59 -8.29 3.36
C MET A 128 -16.83 -7.81 2.60
N TYR A 129 -17.12 -6.51 2.62
CA TYR A 129 -18.43 -5.99 2.20
C TYR A 129 -18.38 -4.99 1.05
N CYS A 130 -17.20 -4.46 0.69
CA CYS A 130 -17.11 -3.53 -0.44
C CYS A 130 -16.94 -4.29 -1.76
N GLU A 131 -17.89 -4.12 -2.69
CA GLU A 131 -17.85 -4.77 -4.00
C GLU A 131 -16.56 -4.45 -4.78
N HIS A 132 -15.97 -3.27 -4.56
CA HIS A 132 -14.70 -2.85 -5.17
C HIS A 132 -13.53 -3.80 -4.86
N PHE A 133 -13.57 -4.53 -3.75
CA PHE A 133 -12.52 -5.48 -3.36
C PHE A 133 -12.89 -6.93 -3.68
N ARG A 134 -14.03 -7.18 -4.31
CA ARG A 134 -14.43 -8.54 -4.65
C ARG A 134 -13.49 -9.15 -5.69
N GLY A 135 -12.96 -10.33 -5.39
CA GLY A 135 -12.10 -11.09 -6.31
C GLY A 135 -10.62 -10.76 -6.19
N ILE A 136 -10.22 -9.73 -5.42
CA ILE A 136 -8.80 -9.41 -5.23
C ILE A 136 -8.05 -10.54 -4.52
N GLU A 137 -8.75 -11.39 -3.78
CA GLU A 137 -8.21 -12.60 -3.14
C GLU A 137 -7.66 -13.63 -4.12
N LYS A 138 -7.99 -13.50 -5.41
CA LYS A 138 -7.49 -14.38 -6.49
C LYS A 138 -6.14 -13.93 -7.03
N LEU A 139 -5.66 -12.75 -6.65
CA LEU A 139 -4.38 -12.21 -7.12
C LEU A 139 -3.24 -12.84 -6.31
N ASN A 140 -2.40 -13.65 -6.95
CA ASN A 140 -1.30 -14.37 -6.28
C ASN A 140 -0.24 -13.45 -5.66
N GLY A 141 -0.20 -12.17 -6.07
CA GLY A 141 0.70 -11.19 -5.49
C GLY A 141 0.28 -10.64 -4.12
N PHE A 142 -0.94 -10.94 -3.67
CA PHE A 142 -1.47 -10.48 -2.40
C PHE A 142 -1.41 -11.54 -1.31
N VAL A 143 -0.89 -11.12 -0.14
CA VAL A 143 -0.96 -11.88 1.12
C VAL A 143 -1.87 -11.11 2.06
N PHE A 144 -2.95 -11.73 2.53
CA PHE A 144 -3.94 -11.06 3.37
C PHE A 144 -3.64 -11.32 4.85
N CYS A 145 -3.34 -10.26 5.59
CA CYS A 145 -3.21 -10.25 7.04
C CYS A 145 -4.57 -9.98 7.69
N LYS A 146 -5.28 -11.06 8.01
CA LYS A 146 -6.63 -11.04 8.58
C LYS A 146 -6.65 -10.97 10.11
N GLU A 147 -5.50 -11.19 10.74
CA GLU A 147 -5.32 -11.15 12.20
C GLU A 147 -4.02 -10.42 12.53
N LYS A 148 -4.07 -9.47 13.47
CA LYS A 148 -2.89 -8.68 13.87
C LYS A 148 -1.73 -9.56 14.35
N SER A 149 -2.03 -10.65 15.06
CA SER A 149 -1.05 -11.63 15.55
C SER A 149 -0.24 -12.30 14.43
N ARG A 150 -0.74 -12.30 13.19
CA ARG A 150 -0.11 -12.92 12.02
C ARG A 150 0.79 -11.96 11.24
N LEU A 151 0.79 -10.66 11.59
CA LEU A 151 1.50 -9.63 10.84
C LEU A 151 3.00 -9.93 10.73
N ARG A 152 3.66 -10.25 11.85
CA ARG A 152 5.10 -10.57 11.87
C ARG A 152 5.41 -11.85 11.09
N ASP A 153 4.64 -12.90 11.31
CA ASP A 153 4.80 -14.19 10.61
C ASP A 153 4.72 -14.03 9.09
N GLN A 154 3.70 -13.32 8.60
CA GLN A 154 3.48 -13.13 7.16
C GLN A 154 4.49 -12.17 6.55
N PHE A 155 4.91 -11.13 7.29
CA PHE A 155 6.01 -10.26 6.87
C PHE A 155 7.29 -11.06 6.67
N ARG A 156 7.64 -11.92 7.63
CA ARG A 156 8.79 -12.83 7.56
C ARG A 156 8.67 -13.82 6.41
N GLU A 157 7.51 -14.44 6.24
CA GLU A 157 7.25 -15.41 5.18
C GLU A 157 7.47 -14.81 3.79
N ILE A 158 7.00 -13.58 3.57
CA ILE A 158 7.23 -12.86 2.30
C ILE A 158 8.71 -12.57 2.11
N TYR A 159 9.39 -12.06 3.14
CA TYR A 159 10.82 -11.71 3.05
C TYR A 159 11.69 -12.94 2.74
N VAL A 160 11.50 -14.04 3.47
CA VAL A 160 12.32 -15.26 3.32
C VAL A 160 12.08 -15.96 1.97
N ASN A 161 10.86 -15.93 1.44
CA ASN A 161 10.51 -16.62 0.19
C ASN A 161 10.66 -15.75 -1.06
N MET A 162 11.09 -14.50 -0.93
CA MET A 162 11.16 -13.54 -2.04
C MET A 162 11.98 -14.01 -3.25
N SER A 163 13.03 -14.81 -3.01
CA SER A 163 13.88 -15.37 -4.06
C SER A 163 13.29 -16.60 -4.76
N ARG A 164 12.30 -17.26 -4.15
CA ARG A 164 11.70 -18.52 -4.63
C ARG A 164 10.46 -18.28 -5.47
N ASP A 165 9.71 -17.24 -5.16
CA ASP A 165 8.43 -16.96 -5.79
C ASP A 165 8.65 -16.20 -7.10
N GLY A 166 8.81 -16.93 -8.21
CA GLY A 166 8.91 -16.31 -9.52
C GLY A 166 7.68 -15.46 -9.84
N PHE A 167 7.87 -14.17 -10.12
CA PHE A 167 6.81 -13.18 -10.38
C PHE A 167 5.97 -13.41 -11.66
N LYS A 168 6.27 -14.47 -12.43
CA LYS A 168 5.60 -14.77 -13.71
C LYS A 168 4.08 -15.00 -13.59
N SER A 169 3.57 -15.37 -12.41
CA SER A 169 2.13 -15.61 -12.21
C SER A 169 1.31 -14.33 -11.99
N ILE A 170 1.91 -13.21 -11.56
CA ILE A 170 1.14 -12.02 -11.17
C ILE A 170 0.50 -11.35 -12.39
N LYS A 171 1.19 -11.32 -13.54
CA LYS A 171 0.69 -10.64 -14.75
C LYS A 171 -0.56 -11.27 -15.34
N SER A 172 -0.68 -12.61 -15.32
CA SER A 172 -1.89 -13.27 -15.84
C SER A 172 -3.11 -12.92 -15.00
N ASP A 173 -2.95 -12.85 -13.68
CA ASP A 173 -4.04 -12.58 -12.74
C ASP A 173 -4.53 -11.14 -12.86
N LEU A 174 -3.61 -10.20 -13.14
CA LEU A 174 -3.94 -8.79 -13.32
C LEU A 174 -4.82 -8.49 -14.53
N SER A 175 -4.84 -9.36 -15.56
CA SER A 175 -5.60 -9.13 -16.79
C SER A 175 -7.11 -9.00 -16.58
N TYR A 176 -7.64 -9.55 -15.48
CA TYR A 176 -9.04 -9.36 -15.10
C TYR A 176 -9.32 -7.92 -14.61
N PHE A 177 -8.35 -7.31 -13.93
CA PHE A 177 -8.50 -5.99 -13.31
C PHE A 177 -7.97 -4.86 -14.19
N LEU A 178 -7.00 -5.16 -15.05
CA LEU A 178 -6.32 -4.20 -15.89
C LEU A 178 -6.50 -4.56 -17.36
N PHE A 179 -7.28 -3.75 -18.06
CA PHE A 179 -7.32 -3.78 -19.50
C PHE A 179 -6.08 -3.08 -20.07
N ASN A 180 -5.31 -3.79 -20.88
CA ASN A 180 -4.20 -3.23 -21.63
C ASN A 180 -4.22 -3.76 -23.06
N ASP A 181 -4.15 -2.87 -24.04
CA ASP A 181 -3.94 -3.19 -25.45
C ASP A 181 -2.79 -2.33 -26.00
N ASN A 182 -2.44 -2.51 -27.27
CA ASN A 182 -1.34 -1.75 -27.90
C ASN A 182 -1.72 -0.29 -28.22
N ARG A 183 -2.89 0.18 -27.80
CA ARG A 183 -3.37 1.54 -28.06
C ARG A 183 -3.14 2.41 -26.83
N GLU A 184 -2.72 3.64 -27.05
CA GLU A 184 -2.62 4.62 -25.98
C GLU A 184 -4.02 5.01 -25.47
N TYR A 185 -4.15 5.26 -24.17
CA TYR A 185 -5.41 5.70 -23.56
C TYR A 185 -6.02 6.91 -24.27
N GLN A 186 -5.19 7.91 -24.63
CA GLN A 186 -5.63 9.11 -25.33
C GLN A 186 -6.30 8.81 -26.68
N LYS A 187 -5.82 7.81 -27.42
CA LYS A 187 -6.42 7.39 -28.70
C LYS A 187 -7.74 6.67 -28.49
N ARG A 188 -7.82 5.79 -27.48
CA ARG A 188 -9.08 5.09 -27.15
C ARG A 188 -10.16 6.05 -26.70
N LEU A 189 -9.79 7.04 -25.87
CA LEU A 189 -10.70 8.07 -25.39
C LEU A 189 -11.21 8.93 -26.55
N PHE A 190 -10.32 9.34 -27.45
CA PHE A 190 -10.68 10.11 -28.64
C PHE A 190 -11.71 9.37 -29.52
N ASP A 191 -11.46 8.10 -29.84
CA ASP A 191 -12.39 7.28 -30.64
C ASP A 191 -13.76 7.15 -29.97
N ALA A 192 -13.79 6.95 -28.64
CA ALA A 192 -15.03 6.84 -27.89
C ALA A 192 -15.86 8.13 -27.97
N ILE A 193 -15.20 9.29 -27.87
CA ILE A 193 -15.86 10.59 -28.03
C ILE A 193 -16.39 10.75 -29.46
N GLU A 194 -15.59 10.44 -30.48
CA GLU A 194 -16.05 10.50 -31.88
C GLU A 194 -17.27 9.61 -32.13
N TYR A 195 -17.28 8.40 -31.58
CA TYR A 195 -18.38 7.47 -31.71
C TYR A 195 -19.68 8.04 -31.11
N VAL A 196 -19.62 8.60 -29.90
CA VAL A 196 -20.77 9.22 -29.24
C VAL A 196 -21.26 10.45 -30.02
N MET A 197 -20.36 11.26 -30.56
CA MET A 197 -20.71 12.46 -31.34
C MET A 197 -21.33 12.14 -32.70
N LYS A 198 -20.93 11.05 -33.35
CA LYS A 198 -21.48 10.59 -34.65
C LYS A 198 -22.80 9.81 -34.50
N SER A 199 -23.13 9.37 -33.29
CA SER A 199 -24.35 8.61 -32.98
C SER A 199 -25.52 9.48 -32.52
N ASN A 200 -25.34 10.80 -32.46
CA ASN A 200 -26.36 11.84 -32.24
C ASN A 200 -26.59 12.64 -33.53
#